data_AF-A0A078JMS4-F1
#
_entry.id   AF-A0A078JMS4-F1
#
_cell.length_a   1.000
_cell.length_b   1.000
_cell.length_c   1.000
_cell.angle_alpha   90.00
_cell.angle_beta   90.00
_cell.angle_gamma   90.00
#
_symmetry.space_group_name_H-M   'P 1'
#
loop_
_entity.id
_entity.type
_entity.pdbx_description
1 polymer ?
#
loop_
_entity_poly.entity_id
_entity_poly.type
_entity_poly.pdbx_seq_one_letter_code
_entity_poly.pdbx_strand_id
1 'polypeptide(L)'
;MSLNNSNLVVPLTDSHSVVVSSHPRNRGGRVMSWLFPKLKRNPNRTDISEEVFKDSGSGIEKLKRELMEAKKSREAALTQVSEMKSSLGEFKEKLQYLESYCDGLKKALREAVSREKNSEMMPVSEDVMVEGFLQIVSESRLSIKQFLKTLVTEIDEEDSNLISNINALLQPHNLSFTSKHSKTIQYHLEAIISQSVHQDFENCVFQKNGKPKLLDQEQERQANFSSFASLRNLSWSEVLKKGTKYYSEEFSSFCDEKMSLIITRLKWTRPWSEEMLQAFFVAAKCVWLLHLLAFSFKPALGILRVEENREFETSYMEDMGADRDRQRSLTSRGPAWVKVMVMPGFYVQDRVLRCKVLCRYKSLG
;
A
#
# COMPACT_ATOMS: atom_id res chain seq x y z
N MET A 1 -12.59 -0.62 -38.66
CA MET A 1 -12.81 0.07 -37.37
C MET A 1 -11.49 0.67 -36.95
N SER A 2 -11.38 1.99 -36.99
CA SER A 2 -10.12 2.72 -36.83
C SER A 2 -9.71 2.84 -35.36
N LEU A 3 -8.47 2.46 -35.07
CA LEU A 3 -7.75 2.85 -33.86
C LEU A 3 -7.24 4.28 -34.05
N ASN A 4 -7.83 5.24 -33.35
CA ASN A 4 -7.32 6.60 -33.28
C ASN A 4 -6.16 6.65 -32.27
N ASN A 5 -4.94 6.74 -32.79
CA ASN A 5 -3.75 7.16 -32.05
C ASN A 5 -3.85 8.67 -31.76
N SER A 6 -3.91 9.04 -30.48
CA SER A 6 -3.74 10.41 -30.01
C SER A 6 -2.25 10.77 -30.03
N ASN A 7 -1.84 11.55 -31.02
CA ASN A 7 -0.51 12.15 -31.11
C ASN A 7 -0.31 13.17 -29.98
N LEU A 8 0.45 12.79 -28.97
CA LEU A 8 0.92 13.67 -27.91
C LEU A 8 2.26 14.27 -28.37
N VAL A 9 2.19 15.39 -29.08
CA VAL A 9 3.37 16.13 -29.54
C VAL A 9 3.86 17.01 -28.40
N VAL A 10 4.96 16.60 -27.77
CA VAL A 10 5.72 17.39 -26.79
C VAL A 10 6.78 18.18 -27.55
N PRO A 11 6.92 19.50 -27.36
CA PRO A 11 8.06 20.23 -27.90
C PRO A 11 9.33 19.90 -27.09
N LEU A 12 10.32 19.31 -27.76
CA LEU A 12 11.70 19.23 -27.28
C LEU A 12 12.26 20.65 -27.17
N THR A 13 12.65 21.06 -25.96
CA THR A 13 13.56 22.19 -25.78
C THR A 13 14.79 21.69 -25.04
N ASP A 14 15.91 21.68 -25.77
CA ASP A 14 17.24 21.65 -25.19
C ASP A 14 17.37 22.82 -24.21
N SER A 15 17.79 22.53 -23.00
CA SER A 15 18.24 23.57 -22.06
C SER A 15 19.44 23.03 -21.30
N HIS A 16 20.60 23.48 -21.78
CA HIS A 16 21.85 23.50 -21.05
C HIS A 16 21.64 24.15 -19.68
N SER A 17 22.18 23.47 -18.67
CA SER A 17 22.30 23.89 -17.29
C SER A 17 23.00 25.24 -17.16
N VAL A 18 22.30 26.23 -16.59
CA VAL A 18 22.96 27.34 -15.89
C VAL A 18 22.30 27.51 -14.53
N VAL A 19 23.12 27.27 -13.52
CA VAL A 19 22.89 27.44 -12.09
C VAL A 19 22.44 28.88 -11.79
N VAL A 20 21.33 29.05 -11.07
CA VAL A 20 21.01 30.32 -10.41
C VAL A 20 20.67 30.03 -8.95
N SER A 21 21.60 30.42 -8.07
CA SER A 21 21.45 30.46 -6.63
C SER A 21 20.60 31.66 -6.19
N SER A 22 19.70 31.40 -5.25
CA SER A 22 19.12 32.26 -4.21
C SER A 22 19.45 33.76 -4.20
N HIS A 23 18.39 34.58 -4.25
CA HIS A 23 18.34 35.94 -3.69
C HIS A 23 18.31 35.91 -2.15
N PRO A 24 18.71 37.00 -1.50
CA PRO A 24 17.74 37.68 -0.64
C PRO A 24 17.65 39.20 -0.87
N ARG A 25 16.44 39.71 -0.56
CA ARG A 25 16.05 41.13 -0.45
C ARG A 25 16.99 41.86 0.52
N ASN A 26 17.37 43.11 0.24
CA ASN A 26 16.70 44.33 0.73
C ASN A 26 17.58 45.59 0.55
N ARG A 27 16.90 46.75 0.50
CA ARG A 27 17.35 48.13 0.80
C ARG A 27 18.34 48.84 -0.14
N GLY A 28 17.79 49.86 -0.83
CA GLY A 28 18.12 51.27 -0.56
C GLY A 28 19.46 51.79 -1.09
N GLY A 29 19.41 52.60 -2.13
CA GLY A 29 20.54 53.45 -2.55
C GLY A 29 20.24 54.17 -3.85
N ARG A 30 20.31 55.50 -3.83
CA ARG A 30 20.17 56.39 -4.98
C ARG A 30 21.30 56.16 -6.01
N VAL A 31 21.21 56.93 -7.11
CA VAL A 31 22.23 57.19 -8.16
C VAL A 31 22.03 56.22 -9.34
N MET A 32 21.47 56.63 -10.48
CA MET A 32 22.01 57.54 -11.50
C MET A 32 20.85 58.32 -12.15
N SER A 33 20.61 59.61 -11.90
CA SER A 33 21.25 60.75 -12.57
C SER A 33 22.02 60.36 -13.83
N TRP A 34 21.47 60.60 -15.03
CA TRP A 34 22.20 60.97 -16.27
C TRP A 34 21.32 61.12 -17.53
N LEU A 35 19.98 61.05 -17.45
CA LEU A 35 19.13 61.12 -18.64
C LEU A 35 18.20 62.35 -18.70
N PHE A 36 18.69 63.58 -18.48
CA PHE A 36 18.01 64.79 -18.96
C PHE A 36 18.99 65.98 -19.10
N PRO A 37 19.24 66.51 -20.32
CA PRO A 37 19.82 67.84 -20.49
C PRO A 37 18.80 68.90 -20.03
N LYS A 38 19.20 69.74 -19.08
CA LYS A 38 18.41 70.88 -18.59
C LYS A 38 18.19 71.90 -19.72
N LEU A 39 16.94 72.04 -20.17
CA LEU A 39 16.50 73.24 -20.90
C LEU A 39 16.46 74.43 -19.92
N LYS A 40 17.41 75.36 -20.04
CA LYS A 40 17.31 76.68 -19.42
C LYS A 40 16.35 77.55 -20.26
N ARG A 41 15.21 77.88 -19.67
CA ARG A 41 14.26 78.88 -20.16
C ARG A 41 14.65 80.24 -19.55
N ASN A 42 14.90 81.25 -20.37
CA ASN A 42 15.07 82.64 -19.93
C ASN A 42 13.90 83.48 -20.44
N PRO A 43 13.32 84.39 -19.63
CA PRO A 43 12.33 85.35 -20.10
C PRO A 43 12.96 86.70 -20.49
N ASN A 44 12.43 87.28 -21.58
CA ASN A 44 12.42 88.67 -22.09
C ASN A 44 13.10 89.78 -21.25
N ARG A 45 13.69 90.86 -21.80
CA ARG A 45 13.19 91.76 -22.86
C ARG A 45 14.25 92.88 -23.14
N THR A 46 14.21 93.45 -24.35
CA THR A 46 14.69 94.79 -24.78
C THR A 46 16.19 95.12 -24.64
N ASP A 47 16.88 95.25 -25.77
CA ASP A 47 17.23 96.59 -26.28
C ASP A 47 17.59 96.53 -27.77
N ILE A 48 17.07 97.52 -28.48
CA ILE A 48 17.31 97.78 -29.90
C ILE A 48 18.66 98.50 -29.97
N SER A 49 19.60 97.95 -30.72
CA SER A 49 20.63 98.75 -31.38
C SER A 49 20.95 98.11 -32.71
N GLU A 50 20.74 98.92 -33.73
CA GLU A 50 21.13 98.70 -35.11
C GLU A 50 22.60 98.30 -35.17
N GLU A 51 22.92 97.24 -35.92
CA GLU A 51 24.03 97.26 -36.85
C GLU A 51 23.95 96.07 -37.82
N VAL A 52 23.87 96.43 -39.10
CA VAL A 52 24.50 95.76 -40.24
C VAL A 52 23.93 94.39 -40.68
N PHE A 53 23.06 94.51 -41.69
CA PHE A 53 22.80 93.51 -42.73
C PHE A 53 24.10 92.91 -43.29
N LYS A 54 24.27 91.59 -43.13
CA LYS A 54 24.68 90.60 -44.16
C LYS A 54 25.11 89.27 -43.50
N ASP A 55 24.17 88.39 -43.17
CA ASP A 55 24.29 86.92 -43.35
C ASP A 55 22.99 86.12 -43.03
N SER A 56 21.81 86.73 -43.19
CA SER A 56 20.54 86.19 -42.66
C SER A 56 20.02 84.90 -43.35
N GLY A 57 20.55 84.56 -44.53
CA GLY A 57 20.11 83.38 -45.29
C GLY A 57 20.60 82.04 -44.72
N SER A 58 21.79 82.01 -44.09
CA SER A 58 22.46 80.78 -43.66
C SER A 58 21.83 80.17 -42.38
N GLY A 59 21.46 81.02 -41.41
CA GLY A 59 20.89 80.58 -40.13
C GLY A 59 19.45 80.04 -40.23
N ILE A 60 18.63 80.63 -41.10
CA ILE A 60 17.23 80.22 -41.30
C ILE A 60 17.16 78.85 -41.99
N GLU A 61 18.02 78.62 -42.98
CA GLU A 61 18.08 77.33 -43.67
C GLU A 61 18.65 76.21 -42.80
N LYS A 62 19.58 76.53 -41.88
CA LYS A 62 20.05 75.58 -40.85
C LYS A 62 18.92 75.19 -39.88
N LEU A 63 18.16 76.16 -39.37
CA LEU A 63 17.03 75.90 -38.47
C LEU A 63 15.91 75.10 -39.14
N LYS A 64 15.61 75.36 -40.42
CA LYS A 64 14.68 74.52 -41.21
C LYS A 64 15.15 73.08 -41.31
N ARG A 65 16.44 72.87 -41.55
CA ARG A 65 17.03 71.53 -41.66
C ARG A 65 16.94 70.78 -40.33
N GLU A 66 17.29 71.43 -39.23
CA GLU A 66 17.17 70.86 -37.87
C GLU A 66 15.72 70.56 -37.50
N LEU A 67 14.76 71.43 -37.87
CA LEU A 67 13.33 71.19 -37.66
C LEU A 67 12.85 69.95 -38.42
N MET A 68 13.26 69.79 -39.68
CA MET A 68 12.90 68.63 -40.50
C MET A 68 13.51 67.34 -39.96
N GLU A 69 14.77 67.37 -39.51
CA GLU A 69 15.47 66.26 -38.86
C GLU A 69 14.76 65.84 -37.56
N ALA A 70 14.43 66.82 -36.70
CA ALA A 70 13.72 66.59 -35.45
C ALA A 70 12.30 66.03 -35.69
N LYS A 71 11.61 66.51 -36.73
CA LYS A 71 10.29 65.99 -37.12
C LYS A 71 10.37 64.54 -37.58
N LYS A 72 11.37 64.20 -38.40
CA LYS A 72 11.63 62.83 -38.86
C LYS A 72 12.02 61.91 -37.72
N SER A 73 12.88 62.37 -36.80
CA SER A 73 13.25 61.65 -35.58
C SER A 73 12.03 61.38 -34.69
N ARG A 74 11.16 62.38 -34.51
CA ARG A 74 9.90 62.23 -33.76
C ARG A 74 8.97 61.21 -34.40
N GLU A 75 8.82 61.22 -35.71
CA GLU A 75 7.98 60.25 -36.44
C GLU A 75 8.53 58.83 -36.31
N ALA A 76 9.85 58.64 -36.42
CA ALA A 76 10.50 57.34 -36.20
C ALA A 76 10.35 56.84 -34.74
N ALA A 77 10.42 57.74 -33.76
CA ALA A 77 10.15 57.40 -32.36
C ALA A 77 8.68 57.00 -32.14
N LEU A 78 7.74 57.69 -32.79
CA LEU A 78 6.32 57.34 -32.71
C LEU A 78 6.01 55.97 -33.32
N THR A 79 6.66 55.61 -34.43
CA THR A 79 6.50 54.27 -35.02
C THR A 79 7.06 53.18 -34.12
N GLN A 80 8.25 53.37 -33.53
CA GLN A 80 8.81 52.42 -32.56
C GLN A 80 7.94 52.24 -31.31
N VAL A 81 7.37 53.33 -30.78
CA VAL A 81 6.43 53.26 -29.65
C VAL A 81 5.17 52.49 -30.02
N SER A 82 4.68 52.64 -31.25
CA SER A 82 3.52 51.88 -31.75
C SER A 82 3.82 50.38 -31.83
N GLU A 83 4.99 50.00 -32.36
CA GLU A 83 5.43 48.60 -32.44
C GLU A 83 5.59 47.98 -31.04
N MET A 84 6.29 48.67 -30.12
CA MET A 84 6.44 48.23 -28.74
C MET A 84 5.10 48.05 -28.04
N LYS A 85 4.13 48.92 -28.29
CA LYS A 85 2.78 48.82 -27.73
C LYS A 85 2.04 47.58 -28.27
N SER A 86 2.23 47.25 -29.55
CA SER A 86 1.69 46.02 -30.14
C SER A 86 2.30 44.78 -29.48
N SER A 87 3.63 44.71 -29.38
CA SER A 87 4.33 43.59 -28.74
C SER A 87 3.97 43.43 -27.26
N LEU A 88 3.77 44.54 -26.52
CA LEU A 88 3.30 44.50 -25.14
C LEU A 88 1.87 43.97 -25.04
N GLY A 89 1.01 44.29 -26.02
CA GLY A 89 -0.34 43.72 -26.13
C GLY A 89 -0.31 42.21 -26.30
N GLU A 90 0.46 41.72 -27.27
CA GLU A 90 0.65 40.27 -27.49
C GLU A 90 1.23 39.56 -26.27
N PHE A 91 2.22 40.19 -25.59
CA PHE A 91 2.81 39.63 -24.38
C PHE A 91 1.79 39.54 -23.24
N LYS A 92 0.93 40.56 -23.08
CA LYS A 92 -0.15 40.56 -22.08
C LYS A 92 -1.14 39.42 -22.32
N GLU A 93 -1.53 39.17 -23.56
CA GLU A 93 -2.42 38.06 -23.92
C GLU A 93 -1.80 36.70 -23.63
N LYS A 94 -0.51 36.51 -23.96
CA LYS A 94 0.23 35.29 -23.64
C LYS A 94 0.31 35.05 -22.13
N LEU A 95 0.50 36.11 -21.34
CA LEU A 95 0.59 36.02 -19.88
C LEU A 95 -0.76 35.64 -19.27
N GLN A 96 -1.85 36.23 -19.76
CA GLN A 96 -3.21 35.90 -19.34
C GLN A 96 -3.60 34.46 -19.70
N TYR A 97 -3.17 33.98 -20.88
CA TYR A 97 -3.32 32.58 -21.27
C TYR A 97 -2.56 31.65 -20.32
N LEU A 98 -1.29 31.96 -20.03
CA LEU A 98 -0.46 31.18 -19.10
C LEU A 98 -1.06 31.12 -17.70
N GLU A 99 -1.58 32.23 -17.19
CA GLU A 99 -2.25 32.29 -15.90
C GLU A 99 -3.49 31.39 -15.88
N SER A 100 -4.31 31.45 -16.92
CA SER A 100 -5.49 30.59 -17.09
C SER A 100 -5.12 29.11 -17.18
N TYR A 101 -4.04 28.79 -17.89
CA TYR A 101 -3.51 27.44 -18.03
C TYR A 101 -2.98 26.88 -16.70
N CYS A 102 -2.22 27.68 -15.96
CA CYS A 102 -1.74 27.32 -14.62
C CYS A 102 -2.88 27.11 -13.63
N ASP A 103 -3.95 27.90 -13.71
CA ASP A 103 -5.14 27.70 -12.89
C ASP A 103 -5.90 26.42 -13.26
N GLY A 104 -5.99 26.10 -14.56
CA GLY A 104 -6.52 24.82 -15.05
C GLY A 104 -5.72 23.64 -14.50
N LEU A 105 -4.39 23.69 -14.59
CA LEU A 105 -3.48 22.70 -14.04
C LEU A 105 -3.63 22.56 -12.52
N LYS A 106 -3.72 23.66 -11.78
CA LYS A 106 -3.96 23.64 -10.32
C LYS A 106 -5.29 22.98 -9.95
N LYS A 107 -6.34 23.18 -10.74
CA LYS A 107 -7.63 22.52 -10.52
C LYS A 107 -7.53 21.02 -10.77
N ALA A 108 -6.97 20.62 -11.90
CA ALA A 108 -6.75 19.21 -12.24
C ALA A 108 -5.89 18.49 -11.18
N LEU A 109 -4.83 19.13 -10.69
CA LEU A 109 -3.99 18.59 -9.62
C LEU A 109 -4.76 18.41 -8.31
N ARG A 110 -5.60 19.39 -7.93
CA ARG A 110 -6.44 19.27 -6.72
C ARG A 110 -7.44 18.13 -6.83
N GLU A 111 -8.04 17.93 -8.00
CA GLU A 111 -8.95 16.81 -8.26
C GLU A 111 -8.23 15.46 -8.20
N ALA A 112 -7.03 15.36 -8.77
CA ALA A 112 -6.21 14.14 -8.70
C ALA A 112 -5.82 13.79 -7.25
N VAL A 113 -5.30 14.76 -6.49
CA VAL A 113 -4.92 14.57 -5.08
C VAL A 113 -6.12 14.22 -4.20
N SER A 114 -7.30 14.76 -4.49
CA SER A 114 -8.52 14.43 -3.74
C SER A 114 -9.02 13.01 -4.03
N ARG A 115 -8.83 12.50 -5.26
CA ARG A 115 -9.11 11.11 -5.62
C ARG A 115 -8.16 10.13 -4.95
N GLU A 116 -6.87 10.47 -4.86
CA GLU A 116 -5.89 9.67 -4.11
C GLU A 116 -6.24 9.61 -2.62
N LYS A 117 -6.53 10.74 -1.97
CA LYS A 117 -6.91 10.77 -0.54
C LYS A 117 -8.15 9.95 -0.20
N ASN A 118 -9.16 9.91 -1.07
CA ASN A 118 -10.33 9.06 -0.88
C ASN A 118 -10.06 7.58 -1.16
N SER A 119 -9.00 7.26 -1.90
CA SER A 119 -8.55 5.88 -2.16
C SER A 119 -7.60 5.35 -1.08
N GLU A 120 -6.96 6.22 -0.30
CA GLU A 120 -6.01 5.85 0.76
C GLU A 120 -6.68 5.48 2.09
N MET A 121 -7.96 5.77 2.28
CA MET A 121 -8.65 5.47 3.54
C MET A 121 -9.39 4.13 3.44
N MET A 122 -9.07 3.20 4.34
CA MET A 122 -9.77 1.92 4.46
C MET A 122 -11.28 2.16 4.59
N PRO A 123 -12.12 1.30 3.98
CA PRO A 123 -13.57 1.49 3.96
C PRO A 123 -14.24 1.32 5.33
N VAL A 124 -13.51 0.79 6.32
CA VAL A 124 -13.95 0.55 7.69
C VAL A 124 -12.89 1.07 8.67
N SER A 125 -13.32 1.42 9.89
CA SER A 125 -12.39 1.85 10.95
C SER A 125 -11.47 0.71 11.39
N GLU A 126 -10.35 1.07 12.00
CA GLU A 126 -9.37 0.09 12.48
C GLU A 126 -9.95 -0.80 13.59
N ASP A 127 -10.80 -0.27 14.47
CA ASP A 127 -11.47 -1.08 15.51
C ASP A 127 -12.36 -2.17 14.91
N VAL A 128 -13.13 -1.84 13.87
CA VAL A 128 -13.98 -2.81 13.16
C VAL A 128 -13.14 -3.87 12.45
N MET A 129 -11.98 -3.47 11.88
CA MET A 129 -11.03 -4.41 11.31
C MET A 129 -10.49 -5.38 12.36
N VAL A 130 -10.13 -4.89 13.55
CA VAL A 130 -9.64 -5.72 14.66
C VAL A 130 -10.71 -6.71 15.12
N GLU A 131 -11.95 -6.27 15.31
CA GLU A 131 -13.06 -7.15 15.65
C GLU A 131 -13.29 -8.24 14.60
N GLY A 132 -13.31 -7.83 13.32
CA GLY A 132 -13.40 -8.75 12.19
C GLY A 132 -12.25 -9.76 12.18
N PHE A 133 -11.02 -9.31 12.45
CA PHE A 133 -9.85 -10.19 12.52
C PHE A 133 -9.98 -11.22 13.63
N LEU A 134 -10.35 -10.80 14.85
CA LEU A 134 -10.54 -11.71 15.99
C LEU A 134 -11.66 -12.72 15.73
N GLN A 135 -12.73 -12.32 15.05
CA GLN A 135 -13.80 -13.21 14.62
C GLN A 135 -13.26 -14.26 13.62
N ILE A 136 -12.53 -13.84 12.59
CA ILE A 136 -11.99 -14.76 11.58
C ILE A 136 -10.94 -15.70 12.18
N VAL A 137 -10.13 -15.27 13.15
CA VAL A 137 -9.23 -16.19 13.88
C VAL A 137 -10.05 -17.27 14.61
N SER A 138 -11.15 -16.87 15.25
CA SER A 138 -12.02 -17.81 15.96
C SER A 138 -12.68 -18.80 14.99
N GLU A 139 -13.18 -18.33 13.85
CA GLU A 139 -13.74 -19.16 12.78
C GLU A 139 -12.70 -20.10 12.16
N SER A 140 -11.47 -19.62 11.94
CA SER A 140 -10.36 -20.43 11.43
C SER A 140 -10.00 -21.57 12.39
N ARG A 141 -9.84 -21.27 13.69
CA ARG A 141 -9.56 -22.30 14.71
C ARG A 141 -10.68 -23.33 14.81
N LEU A 142 -11.95 -22.89 14.73
CA LEU A 142 -13.10 -23.79 14.79
C LEU A 142 -13.22 -24.67 13.53
N SER A 143 -13.03 -24.10 12.34
CA SER A 143 -13.13 -24.82 11.07
C SER A 143 -12.01 -25.83 10.90
N ILE A 144 -10.76 -25.53 11.29
CA ILE A 144 -9.67 -26.51 11.32
C ILE A 144 -10.03 -27.67 12.27
N LYS A 145 -10.59 -27.37 13.45
CA LYS A 145 -11.03 -28.41 14.39
C LYS A 145 -12.17 -29.26 13.84
N GLN A 146 -13.10 -28.68 13.08
CA GLN A 146 -14.16 -29.40 12.39
C GLN A 146 -13.60 -30.28 11.27
N PHE A 147 -12.70 -29.75 10.44
CA PHE A 147 -11.99 -30.52 9.42
C PHE A 147 -11.23 -31.70 10.02
N LEU A 148 -10.51 -31.50 11.12
CA LEU A 148 -9.86 -32.59 11.84
C LEU A 148 -10.87 -33.66 12.28
N LYS A 149 -12.04 -33.28 12.80
CA LYS A 149 -13.06 -34.26 13.22
C LYS A 149 -13.51 -35.11 12.03
N THR A 150 -13.81 -34.49 10.89
CA THR A 150 -14.17 -35.20 9.65
C THR A 150 -13.04 -36.12 9.18
N LEU A 151 -11.80 -35.63 9.19
CA LEU A 151 -10.62 -36.43 8.84
C LEU A 151 -10.49 -37.66 9.76
N VAL A 152 -10.62 -37.46 11.08
CA VAL A 152 -10.51 -38.51 12.09
C VAL A 152 -11.64 -39.53 11.99
N THR A 153 -12.85 -39.12 11.60
CA THR A 153 -13.95 -40.07 11.35
C THR A 153 -13.71 -40.94 10.13
N GLU A 154 -13.00 -40.42 9.13
CA GLU A 154 -12.61 -41.17 7.91
C GLU A 154 -11.35 -42.02 8.09
N ILE A 155 -10.64 -41.91 9.23
CA ILE A 155 -9.55 -42.85 9.55
C ILE A 155 -10.17 -44.23 9.80
N ASP A 156 -9.87 -45.12 8.88
CA ASP A 156 -10.11 -46.54 8.96
C ASP A 156 -9.02 -47.19 9.84
N GLU A 157 -9.40 -47.67 11.03
CA GLU A 157 -8.45 -48.27 11.98
C GLU A 157 -7.91 -49.63 11.51
N GLU A 158 -8.53 -50.23 10.49
CA GLU A 158 -8.04 -51.45 9.83
C GLU A 158 -6.97 -51.14 8.76
N ASP A 159 -6.82 -49.88 8.34
CA ASP A 159 -5.80 -49.44 7.40
C ASP A 159 -4.42 -49.34 8.08
N SER A 160 -3.77 -50.50 8.22
CA SER A 160 -2.44 -50.61 8.84
C SER A 160 -1.38 -49.69 8.21
N ASN A 161 -1.50 -49.36 6.92
CA ASN A 161 -0.58 -48.45 6.23
C ASN A 161 -0.78 -47.00 6.68
N LEU A 162 -2.03 -46.52 6.70
CA LEU A 162 -2.35 -45.17 7.17
C LEU A 162 -1.99 -45.01 8.65
N ILE A 163 -2.33 -45.99 9.48
CA ILE A 163 -2.00 -45.99 10.91
C ILE A 163 -0.48 -45.99 11.12
N SER A 164 0.28 -46.76 10.33
CA SER A 164 1.76 -46.73 10.34
C SER A 164 2.32 -45.35 9.96
N ASN A 165 1.75 -44.72 8.93
CA ASN A 165 2.15 -43.37 8.51
C ASN A 165 1.87 -42.32 9.60
N ILE A 166 0.70 -42.36 10.22
CA ILE A 166 0.35 -41.48 11.35
C ILE A 166 1.28 -41.75 12.53
N ASN A 167 1.56 -43.01 12.85
CA ASN A 167 2.50 -43.38 13.91
C ASN A 167 3.89 -42.78 13.66
N ALA A 168 4.40 -42.82 12.42
CA ALA A 168 5.69 -42.23 12.06
C ALA A 168 5.76 -40.71 12.33
N LEU A 169 4.64 -39.99 12.15
CA LEU A 169 4.54 -38.55 12.48
C LEU A 169 4.47 -38.29 13.99
N LEU A 170 3.93 -39.24 14.75
CA LEU A 170 3.78 -39.16 16.21
C LEU A 170 5.03 -39.62 16.97
N GLN A 171 5.87 -40.47 16.36
CA GLN A 171 7.11 -41.00 16.96
C GLN A 171 8.02 -39.92 17.58
N PRO A 172 8.31 -38.77 16.92
CA PRO A 172 9.16 -37.72 17.50
C PRO A 172 8.65 -37.18 18.84
N HIS A 173 7.36 -37.33 19.13
CA HIS A 173 6.73 -36.88 20.36
C HIS A 173 6.51 -38.01 21.39
N ASN A 174 7.14 -39.17 21.17
CA ASN A 174 6.98 -40.41 21.95
C ASN A 174 5.51 -40.82 22.07
N LEU A 175 4.77 -40.73 20.96
CA LEU A 175 3.37 -41.11 20.89
C LEU A 175 3.16 -42.20 19.85
N SER A 176 2.18 -43.06 20.13
CA SER A 176 1.60 -43.99 19.17
C SER A 176 0.11 -43.72 19.02
N PHE A 177 -0.43 -43.99 17.85
CA PHE A 177 -1.85 -43.99 17.58
C PHE A 177 -2.49 -45.11 18.39
N THR A 178 -3.14 -44.76 19.50
CA THR A 178 -3.83 -45.72 20.36
C THR A 178 -5.30 -45.85 20.01
N SER A 179 -5.93 -44.74 19.61
CA SER A 179 -7.34 -44.66 19.23
C SER A 179 -7.59 -43.32 18.57
N LYS A 180 -8.48 -43.29 17.58
CA LYS A 180 -8.98 -42.04 16.97
C LYS A 180 -9.68 -41.09 17.95
N HIS A 181 -10.12 -41.58 19.11
CA HIS A 181 -10.78 -40.80 20.15
C HIS A 181 -9.83 -40.22 21.21
N SER A 182 -8.53 -40.54 21.14
CA SER A 182 -7.55 -40.00 22.09
C SER A 182 -7.36 -38.49 21.90
N LYS A 183 -7.69 -37.69 22.93
CA LYS A 183 -7.55 -36.22 22.89
C LYS A 183 -6.12 -35.79 22.55
N THR A 184 -5.12 -36.46 23.12
CA THR A 184 -3.71 -36.17 22.84
C THR A 184 -3.38 -36.37 21.36
N ILE A 185 -3.83 -37.48 20.77
CA ILE A 185 -3.61 -37.77 19.35
C ILE A 185 -4.33 -36.75 18.47
N GLN A 186 -5.58 -36.40 18.80
CA GLN A 186 -6.30 -35.36 18.08
C GLN A 186 -5.58 -34.01 18.12
N TYR A 187 -5.06 -33.58 19.27
CA TYR A 187 -4.31 -32.31 19.34
C TYR A 187 -3.00 -32.35 18.54
N HIS A 188 -2.32 -33.49 18.45
CA HIS A 188 -1.14 -33.63 17.61
C HIS A 188 -1.49 -33.61 16.11
N LEU A 189 -2.58 -34.26 15.71
CA LEU A 189 -3.10 -34.16 14.34
C LEU A 189 -3.59 -32.73 14.02
N GLU A 190 -4.24 -32.07 14.97
CA GLU A 190 -4.64 -30.66 14.88
C GLU A 190 -3.42 -29.77 14.64
N ALA A 191 -2.32 -30.00 15.37
CA ALA A 191 -1.07 -29.29 15.18
C ALA A 191 -0.48 -29.47 13.78
N ILE A 192 -0.48 -30.71 13.25
CA ILE A 192 0.01 -31.02 11.90
C ILE A 192 -0.82 -30.28 10.84
N ILE A 193 -2.15 -30.36 10.93
CA ILE A 193 -3.07 -29.68 10.00
C ILE A 193 -2.87 -28.16 10.10
N SER A 194 -2.90 -27.62 11.33
CA SER A 194 -2.74 -26.19 11.59
C SER A 194 -1.41 -25.66 11.05
N GLN A 195 -0.30 -26.37 11.28
CA GLN A 195 0.99 -26.00 10.72
C GLN A 195 0.97 -26.00 9.19
N SER A 196 0.29 -26.98 8.58
CA SER A 196 0.20 -27.12 7.12
C SER A 196 -0.58 -25.97 6.47
N VAL A 197 -1.78 -25.67 6.99
CA VAL A 197 -2.63 -24.62 6.42
C VAL A 197 -2.07 -23.22 6.64
N HIS A 198 -1.35 -22.99 7.73
CA HIS A 198 -0.68 -21.72 8.01
C HIS A 198 0.74 -21.64 7.44
N GLN A 199 1.23 -22.64 6.70
CA GLN A 199 2.60 -22.61 6.18
C GLN A 199 2.78 -21.37 5.27
N ASP A 200 3.89 -20.64 5.47
CA ASP A 200 4.27 -19.43 4.72
C ASP A 200 3.31 -18.23 4.90
N PHE A 201 2.61 -18.15 6.04
CA PHE A 201 1.71 -17.03 6.38
C PHE A 201 2.43 -15.68 6.46
N GLU A 202 3.74 -15.67 6.73
CA GLU A 202 4.53 -14.48 7.04
C GLU A 202 4.73 -13.53 5.84
N ASN A 203 4.42 -13.96 4.62
CA ASN A 203 4.49 -13.13 3.40
C ASN A 203 3.10 -12.92 2.80
N CYS A 204 2.96 -11.88 1.98
CA CYS A 204 1.70 -11.43 1.37
C CYS A 204 1.04 -12.39 0.37
N VAL A 205 1.64 -13.54 0.05
CA VAL A 205 1.12 -14.46 -0.99
C VAL A 205 1.15 -15.95 -0.60
N PHE A 206 1.42 -16.31 0.66
CA PHE A 206 1.56 -17.69 1.12
C PHE A 206 2.66 -18.52 0.41
N GLN A 207 3.73 -17.88 -0.07
CA GLN A 207 4.83 -18.55 -0.78
C GLN A 207 6.16 -18.32 -0.10
N LYS A 208 7.04 -19.32 -0.10
CA LYS A 208 8.42 -19.16 0.37
C LYS A 208 9.12 -18.04 -0.42
N ASN A 209 9.48 -16.95 0.27
CA ASN A 209 10.00 -15.70 -0.32
C ASN A 209 9.01 -14.96 -1.25
N GLY A 210 7.71 -15.05 -0.96
CA GLY A 210 6.67 -14.31 -1.65
C GLY A 210 6.91 -12.80 -1.65
N LYS A 211 6.78 -12.17 -2.81
CA LYS A 211 6.98 -10.73 -3.00
C LYS A 211 5.64 -10.01 -3.18
N PRO A 212 5.52 -8.76 -2.72
CA PRO A 212 4.36 -7.92 -3.00
C PRO A 212 4.05 -7.88 -4.49
N LYS A 213 2.75 -7.97 -4.83
CA LYS A 213 2.31 -7.80 -6.22
C LYS A 213 2.37 -6.34 -6.65
N LEU A 214 2.07 -5.46 -5.70
CA LEU A 214 2.06 -4.02 -5.89
C LEU A 214 3.22 -3.42 -5.09
N LEU A 215 3.90 -2.43 -5.66
CA LEU A 215 4.98 -1.72 -4.97
C LEU A 215 4.42 -0.71 -3.95
N ASP A 216 3.21 -0.22 -4.21
CA ASP A 216 2.49 0.66 -3.30
C ASP A 216 1.79 -0.16 -2.21
N GLN A 217 2.24 0.03 -0.97
CA GLN A 217 1.72 -0.66 0.21
C GLN A 217 0.26 -0.34 0.48
N GLU A 218 -0.21 0.89 0.18
CA GLU A 218 -1.59 1.26 0.45
C GLU A 218 -2.55 0.59 -0.53
N GLN A 219 -2.17 0.54 -1.81
CA GLN A 219 -2.93 -0.19 -2.83
C GLN A 219 -2.97 -1.69 -2.53
N GLU A 220 -1.88 -2.28 -2.05
CA GLU A 220 -1.85 -3.69 -1.66
C GLU A 220 -2.80 -3.98 -0.50
N ARG A 221 -2.81 -3.14 0.53
CA ARG A 221 -3.73 -3.27 1.67
C ARG A 221 -5.19 -3.22 1.24
N GLN A 222 -5.53 -2.27 0.36
CA GLN A 222 -6.88 -2.10 -0.15
C GLN A 222 -7.30 -3.25 -1.07
N ALA A 223 -6.38 -3.77 -1.88
CA ALA A 223 -6.61 -4.95 -2.71
C ALA A 223 -6.90 -6.19 -1.84
N ASN A 224 -6.10 -6.40 -0.78
CA ASN A 224 -6.31 -7.49 0.16
C ASN A 224 -7.68 -7.41 0.84
N PHE A 225 -8.10 -6.21 1.26
CA PHE A 225 -9.40 -6.03 1.90
C PHE A 225 -10.56 -6.26 0.92
N SER A 226 -10.39 -5.80 -0.33
CA SER A 226 -11.38 -6.01 -1.38
C SER A 226 -11.55 -7.50 -1.71
N SER A 227 -10.44 -8.24 -1.78
CA SER A 227 -10.46 -9.70 -1.92
C SER A 227 -11.06 -10.40 -0.70
N PHE A 228 -10.82 -9.90 0.51
CA PHE A 228 -11.45 -10.41 1.73
C PHE A 228 -12.97 -10.27 1.64
N ALA A 229 -13.45 -9.06 1.31
CA ALA A 229 -14.87 -8.76 1.23
C ALA A 229 -15.59 -9.60 0.17
N SER A 230 -14.96 -9.83 -0.99
CA SER A 230 -15.57 -10.64 -2.06
C SER A 230 -15.63 -12.13 -1.73
N LEU A 231 -14.63 -12.66 -1.02
CA LEU A 231 -14.55 -14.09 -0.69
C LEU A 231 -15.26 -14.46 0.62
N ARG A 232 -15.54 -13.49 1.51
CA ARG A 232 -16.12 -13.73 2.84
C ARG A 232 -17.36 -14.62 2.79
N ASN A 233 -18.28 -14.29 1.89
CA ASN A 233 -19.59 -14.93 1.76
C ASN A 233 -19.60 -16.11 0.76
N LEU A 234 -18.45 -16.46 0.16
CA LEU A 234 -18.36 -17.59 -0.77
C LEU A 234 -18.74 -18.90 -0.08
N SER A 235 -19.77 -19.56 -0.59
CA SER A 235 -20.28 -20.81 -0.04
C SER A 235 -19.76 -22.05 -0.77
N TRP A 236 -19.84 -23.21 -0.11
CA TRP A 236 -19.48 -24.49 -0.72
C TRP A 236 -20.33 -24.81 -1.96
N SER A 237 -21.63 -24.51 -1.92
CA SER A 237 -22.54 -24.77 -3.04
C SER A 237 -22.20 -23.94 -4.29
N GLU A 238 -21.69 -22.73 -4.11
CA GLU A 238 -21.19 -21.88 -5.20
C GLU A 238 -19.89 -22.43 -5.81
N VAL A 239 -19.01 -22.96 -4.97
CA VAL A 239 -17.75 -23.59 -5.39
C VAL A 239 -18.02 -24.90 -6.14
N LEU A 240 -18.96 -25.73 -5.68
CA LEU A 240 -19.36 -26.93 -6.40
C LEU A 240 -19.87 -26.63 -7.82
N LYS A 241 -20.53 -25.48 -8.02
CA LYS A 241 -21.10 -25.09 -9.31
C LYS A 241 -20.09 -24.48 -10.29
N LYS A 242 -19.17 -23.64 -9.80
CA LYS A 242 -18.28 -22.84 -10.66
C LYS A 242 -16.78 -23.09 -10.45
N GLY A 243 -16.41 -23.83 -9.40
CA GLY A 243 -15.03 -23.99 -8.94
C GLY A 243 -14.50 -22.77 -8.18
N THR A 244 -13.46 -22.98 -7.36
CA THR A 244 -12.75 -21.93 -6.62
C THR A 244 -12.07 -20.93 -7.55
N LYS A 245 -11.48 -21.41 -8.64
CA LYS A 245 -10.75 -20.60 -9.63
C LYS A 245 -11.61 -19.51 -10.28
N TYR A 246 -12.92 -19.71 -10.38
CA TYR A 246 -13.85 -18.69 -10.90
C TYR A 246 -13.87 -17.43 -10.02
N TYR A 247 -13.68 -17.58 -8.71
CA TYR A 247 -13.76 -16.48 -7.74
C TYR A 247 -12.40 -15.86 -7.44
N SER A 248 -11.35 -16.68 -7.33
CA SER A 248 -9.96 -16.21 -7.20
C SER A 248 -9.01 -17.34 -7.59
N GLU A 249 -8.09 -17.04 -8.51
CA GLU A 249 -7.05 -17.98 -8.94
C GLU A 249 -6.03 -18.21 -7.81
N GLU A 250 -5.68 -17.18 -7.06
CA GLU A 250 -4.76 -17.30 -5.92
C GLU A 250 -5.33 -18.16 -4.81
N PHE A 251 -6.60 -17.94 -4.46
CA PHE A 251 -7.27 -18.75 -3.45
C PHE A 251 -7.39 -20.21 -3.91
N SER A 252 -7.66 -20.45 -5.19
CA SER A 252 -7.68 -21.81 -5.74
C SER A 252 -6.31 -22.47 -5.64
N SER A 253 -5.24 -21.78 -6.04
CA SER A 253 -3.87 -22.28 -5.95
C SER A 253 -3.47 -22.57 -4.51
N PHE A 254 -3.87 -21.70 -3.56
CA PHE A 254 -3.67 -21.92 -2.14
C PHE A 254 -4.36 -23.20 -1.67
N CYS A 255 -5.63 -23.41 -2.03
CA CYS A 255 -6.36 -24.64 -1.69
C CYS A 255 -5.66 -25.89 -2.22
N ASP A 256 -5.26 -25.89 -3.49
CA ASP A 256 -4.58 -27.03 -4.13
C ASP A 256 -3.24 -27.33 -3.43
N GLU A 257 -2.46 -26.30 -3.14
CA GLU A 257 -1.17 -26.43 -2.44
C GLU A 257 -1.35 -26.97 -1.02
N LYS A 258 -2.27 -26.39 -0.22
CA LYS A 258 -2.46 -26.80 1.17
C LYS A 258 -3.09 -28.19 1.28
N MET A 259 -3.99 -28.54 0.36
CA MET A 259 -4.53 -29.90 0.26
C MET A 259 -3.41 -30.90 -0.04
N SER A 260 -2.61 -30.64 -1.09
CA SER A 260 -1.47 -31.48 -1.47
C SER A 260 -0.46 -31.66 -0.34
N LEU A 261 -0.16 -30.57 0.40
CA LEU A 261 0.72 -30.60 1.56
C LEU A 261 0.19 -31.49 2.68
N ILE A 262 -1.11 -31.40 3.01
CA ILE A 262 -1.74 -32.24 4.04
C ILE A 262 -1.73 -33.70 3.61
N ILE A 263 -2.12 -34.00 2.37
CA ILE A 263 -2.11 -35.35 1.79
C ILE A 263 -0.71 -35.94 1.87
N THR A 264 0.31 -35.17 1.47
CA THR A 264 1.71 -35.61 1.49
C THR A 264 2.21 -35.85 2.90
N ARG A 265 1.93 -34.93 3.84
CA ARG A 265 2.36 -35.05 5.24
C ARG A 265 1.74 -36.25 5.93
N LEU A 266 0.43 -36.44 5.78
CA LEU A 266 -0.27 -37.59 6.35
C LEU A 266 -0.05 -38.88 5.56
N LYS A 267 0.57 -38.79 4.37
CA LYS A 267 0.66 -39.88 3.37
C LYS A 267 -0.72 -40.51 3.13
N TRP A 268 -1.71 -39.65 2.96
CA TRP A 268 -3.09 -40.05 2.75
C TRP A 268 -3.26 -40.60 1.33
N THR A 269 -3.72 -41.84 1.19
CA THR A 269 -3.75 -42.55 -0.10
C THR A 269 -5.12 -42.60 -0.75
N ARG A 270 -6.19 -42.43 0.03
CA ARG A 270 -7.57 -42.51 -0.44
C ARG A 270 -8.07 -41.15 -0.96
N PRO A 271 -8.93 -41.10 -1.99
CA PRO A 271 -9.60 -39.86 -2.38
C PRO A 271 -10.39 -39.30 -1.19
N TRP A 272 -10.38 -37.97 -1.03
CA TRP A 272 -11.18 -37.31 0.01
C TRP A 272 -12.67 -37.39 -0.35
N SER A 273 -13.51 -37.68 0.66
CA SER A 273 -14.95 -37.61 0.52
C SER A 273 -15.41 -36.17 0.25
N GLU A 274 -16.65 -35.99 -0.22
CA GLU A 274 -17.23 -34.65 -0.36
C GLU A 274 -17.30 -33.92 1.00
N GLU A 275 -17.58 -34.63 2.08
CA GLU A 275 -17.62 -34.06 3.44
C GLU A 275 -16.24 -33.56 3.88
N MET A 276 -15.19 -34.33 3.60
CA MET A 276 -13.80 -33.94 3.89
C MET A 276 -13.36 -32.76 3.04
N LEU A 277 -13.72 -32.75 1.74
CA LEU A 277 -13.45 -31.62 0.84
C LEU A 277 -14.17 -30.36 1.29
N GLN A 278 -15.44 -30.46 1.69
CA GLN A 278 -16.21 -29.34 2.21
C GLN A 278 -15.60 -28.79 3.51
N ALA A 279 -15.27 -29.67 4.45
CA ALA A 279 -14.68 -29.27 5.73
C ALA A 279 -13.29 -28.63 5.54
N PHE A 280 -12.47 -29.19 4.64
CA PHE A 280 -11.21 -28.58 4.23
C PHE A 280 -11.42 -27.21 3.61
N PHE A 281 -12.35 -27.07 2.67
CA PHE A 281 -12.64 -25.81 2.00
C PHE A 281 -12.99 -24.71 3.01
N VAL A 282 -13.84 -25.00 3.99
CA VAL A 282 -14.19 -24.03 5.04
C VAL A 282 -12.95 -23.62 5.84
N ALA A 283 -12.12 -24.58 6.25
CA ALA A 283 -10.88 -24.31 6.98
C ALA A 283 -9.88 -23.47 6.17
N ALA A 284 -9.63 -23.86 4.92
CA ALA A 284 -8.75 -23.16 3.99
C ALA A 284 -9.25 -21.74 3.71
N LYS A 285 -10.56 -21.56 3.46
CA LYS A 285 -11.17 -20.24 3.28
C LYS A 285 -10.97 -19.36 4.49
N CYS A 286 -11.22 -19.85 5.70
CA CYS A 286 -11.04 -19.05 6.91
C CYS A 286 -9.57 -18.62 7.11
N VAL A 287 -8.60 -19.49 6.83
CA VAL A 287 -7.16 -19.14 6.91
C VAL A 287 -6.76 -18.15 5.82
N TRP A 288 -7.28 -18.30 4.60
CA TRP A 288 -7.05 -17.36 3.51
C TRP A 288 -7.63 -15.97 3.81
N LEU A 289 -8.88 -15.90 4.29
CA LEU A 289 -9.51 -14.66 4.72
C LEU A 289 -8.75 -14.01 5.88
N LEU A 290 -8.24 -14.82 6.82
CA LEU A 290 -7.45 -14.34 7.94
C LEU A 290 -6.18 -13.63 7.46
N HIS A 291 -5.52 -14.22 6.47
CA HIS A 291 -4.31 -13.69 5.86
C HIS A 291 -4.57 -12.40 5.08
N LEU A 292 -5.57 -12.39 4.20
CA LEU A 292 -5.98 -11.17 3.49
C LEU A 292 -6.23 -10.03 4.48
N LEU A 293 -6.97 -10.31 5.55
CA LEU A 293 -7.26 -9.30 6.56
C LEU A 293 -6.01 -8.86 7.34
N ALA A 294 -5.10 -9.78 7.70
CA ALA A 294 -3.83 -9.47 8.36
C ALA A 294 -2.99 -8.47 7.55
N PHE A 295 -2.92 -8.66 6.24
CA PHE A 295 -2.18 -7.82 5.31
C PHE A 295 -2.95 -6.58 4.84
N SER A 296 -4.15 -6.35 5.36
CA SER A 296 -4.89 -5.11 5.20
C SER A 296 -4.62 -4.09 6.31
N PHE A 297 -3.92 -4.47 7.39
CA PHE A 297 -3.50 -3.54 8.45
C PHE A 297 -2.22 -2.77 8.10
N LYS A 298 -1.92 -1.71 8.85
CA LYS A 298 -0.69 -0.91 8.73
C LYS A 298 -0.10 -0.66 10.13
N PRO A 299 0.94 -1.42 10.55
CA PRO A 299 1.60 -2.52 9.83
C PRO A 299 0.74 -3.79 9.74
N ALA A 300 1.12 -4.71 8.85
CA ALA A 300 0.47 -6.02 8.75
C ALA A 300 0.57 -6.81 10.06
N LEU A 301 -0.47 -7.58 10.39
CA LEU A 301 -0.50 -8.34 11.65
C LEU A 301 0.39 -9.58 11.55
N GLY A 302 1.26 -9.76 12.55
CA GLY A 302 2.22 -10.86 12.60
C GLY A 302 1.62 -12.12 13.21
N ILE A 303 1.86 -13.26 12.57
CA ILE A 303 1.59 -14.58 13.16
C ILE A 303 2.62 -14.88 14.25
N LEU A 304 2.16 -15.33 15.41
CA LEU A 304 2.99 -15.78 16.52
C LEU A 304 3.08 -17.30 16.51
N ARG A 305 4.30 -17.82 16.48
CA ARG A 305 4.61 -19.25 16.58
C ARG A 305 5.53 -19.50 17.74
N VAL A 306 5.38 -20.68 18.35
CA VAL A 306 6.20 -21.12 19.46
C VAL A 306 6.84 -22.45 19.11
N GLU A 307 8.15 -22.54 19.31
CA GLU A 307 8.94 -23.74 19.07
C GLU A 307 8.74 -24.79 20.15
N GLU A 308 9.04 -26.04 19.81
CA GLU A 308 9.10 -27.13 20.77
C GLU A 308 10.19 -26.86 21.83
N ASN A 309 9.95 -27.30 23.06
CA ASN A 309 10.81 -27.13 24.24
C ASN A 309 10.99 -25.67 24.72
N ARG A 310 10.29 -24.70 24.13
CA ARG A 310 10.21 -23.34 24.68
C ARG A 310 9.53 -23.38 26.05
N GLU A 311 10.03 -22.57 26.99
CA GLU A 311 9.38 -22.40 28.29
C GLU A 311 7.98 -21.81 28.13
N PHE A 312 7.03 -22.30 28.93
CA PHE A 312 5.64 -21.85 28.87
C PHE A 312 5.49 -20.45 29.46
N GLU A 313 5.00 -19.51 28.63
CA GLU A 313 4.75 -18.13 29.03
C GLU A 313 3.25 -17.79 28.93
N THR A 314 2.58 -17.61 30.06
CA THR A 314 1.12 -17.40 30.13
C THR A 314 0.64 -16.18 29.33
N SER A 315 1.49 -15.16 29.15
CA SER A 315 1.18 -13.96 28.37
C SER A 315 1.00 -14.26 26.87
N TYR A 316 1.69 -15.27 26.34
CA TYR A 316 1.73 -15.62 24.92
C TYR A 316 1.07 -16.97 24.61
N MET A 317 0.82 -17.80 25.62
CA MET A 317 0.45 -19.20 25.44
C MET A 317 -0.75 -19.61 26.31
N GLU A 318 -1.57 -20.51 25.78
CA GLU A 318 -2.67 -21.19 26.46
C GLU A 318 -2.41 -22.71 26.39
N ASP A 319 -2.22 -23.38 27.54
CA ASP A 319 -2.08 -24.83 27.59
C ASP A 319 -3.45 -25.51 27.42
N MET A 320 -3.57 -26.34 26.38
CA MET A 320 -4.76 -27.10 26.02
C MET A 320 -4.86 -28.44 26.76
N GLY A 321 -3.77 -28.91 27.37
CA GLY A 321 -3.71 -30.17 28.12
C GLY A 321 -4.06 -30.03 29.60
N ALA A 322 -4.08 -28.80 30.12
CA ALA A 322 -4.55 -28.52 31.47
C ALA A 322 -6.09 -28.57 31.51
N ASP A 323 -6.64 -29.31 32.46
CA ASP A 323 -8.07 -29.25 32.73
C ASP A 323 -8.44 -27.84 33.20
N ARG A 324 -9.64 -27.34 32.86
CA ARG A 324 -10.05 -25.95 33.18
C ARG A 324 -9.94 -25.64 34.68
N ASP A 325 -10.20 -26.63 35.53
CA ASP A 325 -10.05 -26.53 36.99
C ASP A 325 -8.58 -26.56 37.45
N ARG A 326 -7.69 -27.19 36.67
CA ARG A 326 -6.25 -27.28 36.93
C ARG A 326 -5.45 -26.08 36.41
N GLN A 327 -6.00 -25.34 35.44
CA GLN A 327 -5.43 -24.09 34.93
C GLN A 327 -5.32 -23.01 36.03
N ARG A 328 -6.27 -22.97 36.98
CA ARG A 328 -6.24 -22.03 38.13
C ARG A 328 -5.12 -22.32 39.14
N SER A 329 -4.56 -23.53 39.11
CA SER A 329 -3.50 -24.01 40.00
C SER A 329 -2.09 -23.94 39.38
N LEU A 330 -1.94 -23.29 38.21
CA LEU A 330 -0.67 -23.23 37.45
C LEU A 330 0.50 -22.61 38.24
N THR A 331 0.23 -21.84 39.29
CA THR A 331 1.25 -21.32 40.22
C THR A 331 1.92 -22.41 41.07
N SER A 332 1.37 -23.63 41.12
CA SER A 332 1.90 -24.76 41.90
C SER A 332 2.63 -25.83 41.08
N ARG A 333 2.52 -25.79 39.74
CA ARG A 333 3.25 -26.70 38.87
C ARG A 333 4.62 -26.11 38.60
N GLY A 334 5.67 -26.92 38.77
CA GLY A 334 7.03 -26.56 38.38
C GLY A 334 7.14 -26.17 36.90
N PRO A 335 8.34 -25.82 36.41
CA PRO A 335 8.52 -25.31 35.06
C PRO A 335 7.91 -26.24 34.01
N ALA A 336 7.22 -25.65 33.03
CA ALA A 336 6.55 -26.35 31.94
C ALA A 336 7.15 -25.92 30.61
N TRP A 337 7.27 -26.86 29.67
CA TRP A 337 7.79 -26.60 28.32
C TRP A 337 6.77 -27.01 27.28
N VAL A 338 6.79 -26.31 26.14
CA VAL A 338 5.92 -26.62 25.02
C VAL A 338 6.30 -27.97 24.41
N LYS A 339 5.36 -28.90 24.42
CA LYS A 339 5.43 -30.18 23.70
C LYS A 339 5.22 -29.98 22.21
N VAL A 340 4.20 -29.22 21.86
CA VAL A 340 3.79 -28.91 20.48
C VAL A 340 2.88 -27.69 20.48
N MET A 341 3.00 -26.84 19.47
CA MET A 341 2.03 -25.78 19.19
C MET A 341 0.87 -26.36 18.39
N VAL A 342 -0.33 -26.30 18.95
CA VAL A 342 -1.57 -26.79 18.32
C VAL A 342 -2.14 -25.74 17.36
N MET A 343 -2.16 -24.48 17.78
CA MET A 343 -2.61 -23.35 16.94
C MET A 343 -1.70 -22.15 17.12
N PRO A 344 -1.39 -21.41 16.05
CA PRO A 344 -0.66 -20.16 16.14
C PRO A 344 -1.46 -19.09 16.89
N GLY A 345 -0.72 -18.12 17.40
CA GLY A 345 -1.21 -16.86 17.94
C GLY A 345 -1.04 -15.72 16.93
N PHE A 346 -1.39 -14.51 17.31
CA PHE A 346 -1.22 -13.32 16.48
C PHE A 346 -0.89 -12.09 17.34
N TYR A 347 -0.02 -11.23 16.82
CA TYR A 347 0.17 -9.88 17.32
C TYR A 347 -0.88 -8.98 16.69
N VAL A 348 -1.76 -8.43 17.52
CA VAL A 348 -2.87 -7.57 17.10
C VAL A 348 -2.72 -6.25 17.84
N GLN A 349 -2.09 -5.27 17.17
CA GLN A 349 -1.77 -3.96 17.76
C GLN A 349 -1.00 -4.09 19.09
N ASP A 350 -1.60 -3.66 20.20
CA ASP A 350 -1.06 -3.69 21.56
C ASP A 350 -1.34 -5.01 22.30
N ARG A 351 -2.02 -5.96 21.66
CA ARG A 351 -2.48 -7.21 22.26
C ARG A 351 -1.87 -8.43 21.58
N VAL A 352 -1.75 -9.49 22.36
CA VAL A 352 -1.35 -10.81 21.86
C VAL A 352 -2.53 -11.75 21.95
N LEU A 353 -2.93 -12.28 20.79
CA LEU A 353 -3.78 -13.45 20.75
C LEU A 353 -2.91 -14.68 20.96
N ARG A 354 -3.08 -15.36 22.10
CA ARG A 354 -2.20 -16.43 22.54
C ARG A 354 -2.18 -17.62 21.57
N CYS A 355 -1.02 -18.27 21.47
CA CYS A 355 -0.88 -19.59 20.88
C CYS A 355 -1.59 -20.63 21.75
N LYS A 356 -2.15 -21.66 21.12
CA LYS A 356 -2.63 -22.84 21.83
C LYS A 356 -1.55 -23.90 21.78
N VAL A 357 -1.10 -24.37 22.93
CA VAL A 357 0.02 -25.30 23.05
C VAL A 357 -0.39 -26.49 23.89
N LEU A 358 0.32 -27.61 23.73
CA LEU A 358 0.34 -28.67 24.73
C LEU A 358 1.65 -28.56 25.50
N CYS A 359 1.61 -28.66 26.82
CA CYS A 359 2.81 -28.61 27.66
C CYS A 359 3.23 -29.98 28.19
N ARG A 360 4.55 -30.12 28.46
CA ARG A 360 5.13 -31.16 29.30
C ARG A 360 5.53 -30.53 30.62
N TYR A 361 5.33 -31.25 31.69
CA TYR A 361 5.64 -30.81 33.05
C TYR A 361 6.78 -31.68 33.59
N LYS A 362 7.74 -31.08 34.31
CA LYS A 362 8.69 -31.86 35.08
C LYS A 362 7.91 -32.58 36.17
N SER A 363 8.04 -33.90 36.25
CA SER A 363 7.65 -34.61 37.46
C SER A 363 8.51 -34.06 38.58
N LEU A 364 7.89 -33.48 39.60
CA LEU A 364 8.55 -33.33 40.88
C LEU A 364 8.72 -34.76 41.39
N GLY A 365 9.96 -35.24 41.38
CA GLY A 365 10.31 -36.58 41.85
C GLY A 365 10.06 -36.73 43.34
#